data_AF-A0A1E2V6X7-F1
#
_entry.id   AF-A0A1E2V6X7-F1
#
_cell.length_a   1.000
_cell.length_b   1.000
_cell.length_c   1.000
_cell.angle_alpha   90.00
_cell.angle_beta   90.00
_cell.angle_gamma   90.00
#
_symmetry.space_group_name_H-M   'P 1'
#
loop_
_entity.id
_entity.type
_entity.pdbx_description
1 polymer ?
#
loop_
_entity_poly.entity_id
_entity_poly.type
_entity_poly.pdbx_seq_one_letter_code
_entity_poly.pdbx_strand_id
1 'polypeptide(L)'
;MSTDDKSTLTLSALSPLMNQALQQSATLTRYAATDPTEAVMTTNGCVTTIDKGTTSWYFNPDQVTPLVPVSPSQSPTPYVDVQAQWLNTQQALEQNIRVEHGGSANTFGGVGTLLVPPAFQIPTVMATPETVRHYGLTLIDRDEVLACESRDYEIVMMRYTYTPEYKKDFLMQPQGGGGIFVETHNFPHIHIPLNEQCGGYIVIGKRLSDGNTYHFTAFQIPYGKALYTPAYTIHGDGTLVGEYGITVADSAFVQADTVLIYNQKTKTMAHHVVPDWPNNQDDFENKEGQSHG
;
A
#
# COMPACT_ATOMS: atom_id res chain seq x y z
N MET A 1 16.60 46.24 -16.19
CA MET A 1 17.56 45.15 -15.95
C MET A 1 18.31 45.42 -14.67
N SER A 2 17.97 44.73 -13.59
CA SER A 2 18.94 44.11 -12.68
C SER A 2 18.15 43.07 -11.90
N THR A 3 18.48 41.80 -12.15
CA THR A 3 17.87 40.64 -11.51
C THR A 3 18.62 40.35 -10.21
N ASP A 4 17.93 40.33 -9.08
CA ASP A 4 18.38 39.63 -7.87
C ASP A 4 17.15 39.26 -7.02
N ASP A 5 16.43 38.23 -7.49
CA ASP A 5 15.58 37.42 -6.61
C ASP A 5 16.10 35.99 -6.67
N LYS A 6 16.97 35.68 -5.70
CA LYS A 6 17.38 34.32 -5.36
C LYS A 6 16.99 34.05 -3.91
N SER A 7 15.69 34.11 -3.64
CA SER A 7 15.06 33.43 -2.51
C SER A 7 15.21 31.91 -2.66
N THR A 8 16.45 31.44 -2.46
CA THR A 8 16.77 30.01 -2.35
C THR A 8 16.15 29.53 -1.06
N LEU A 9 14.92 29.01 -1.14
CA LEU A 9 14.20 28.49 0.02
C LEU A 9 15.05 27.40 0.68
N THR A 10 15.35 27.62 1.95
CA THR A 10 16.18 26.72 2.77
C THR A 10 15.49 25.37 2.91
N LEU A 11 16.17 24.31 2.48
CA LEU A 11 15.89 22.95 2.93
C LEU A 11 15.82 22.93 4.45
N SER A 12 14.64 22.67 5.00
CA SER A 12 14.41 22.50 6.43
C SER A 12 14.79 21.07 6.82
N ALA A 13 16.06 20.72 6.59
CA ALA A 13 16.56 19.37 6.83
C ALA A 13 16.23 18.94 8.26
N LEU A 14 15.38 17.91 8.37
CA LEU A 14 14.99 17.29 9.61
C LEU A 14 16.18 17.08 10.55
N SER A 15 16.01 17.43 11.83
CA SER A 15 17.10 17.26 12.80
C SER A 15 17.54 15.79 12.85
N PRO A 16 18.86 15.50 12.99
CA PRO A 16 19.35 14.12 12.93
C PRO A 16 18.66 13.16 13.92
N LEU A 17 18.28 13.66 15.10
CA LEU A 17 17.54 12.88 16.10
C LEU A 17 16.09 12.58 15.68
N MET A 18 15.40 13.53 15.02
CA MET A 18 14.06 13.30 14.49
C MET A 18 14.09 12.29 13.33
N ASN A 19 15.06 12.41 12.42
CA ASN A 19 15.27 11.44 11.35
C ASN A 19 15.57 10.04 11.89
N GLN A 20 16.40 9.94 12.93
CA GLN A 20 16.68 8.66 13.59
C GLN A 20 15.43 8.07 14.24
N ALA A 21 14.62 8.88 14.94
CA ALA A 21 13.38 8.44 15.57
C ALA A 21 12.36 7.93 14.53
N LEU A 22 12.13 8.69 13.45
CA LEU A 22 11.24 8.32 12.34
C LEU A 22 11.66 6.99 11.68
N GLN A 23 12.96 6.82 11.43
CA GLN A 23 13.48 5.57 10.87
C GLN A 23 13.33 4.39 11.85
N GLN A 24 13.50 4.63 13.16
CA GLN A 24 13.31 3.61 14.19
C GLN A 24 11.85 3.21 14.35
N SER A 25 10.90 4.15 14.37
CA SER A 25 9.45 3.87 14.42
C SER A 25 8.98 3.11 13.17
N ALA A 26 9.60 3.40 12.02
CA ALA A 26 9.32 2.75 10.75
C ALA A 26 10.05 1.42 10.55
N THR A 27 11.01 1.04 11.41
CA THR A 27 11.79 -0.19 11.24
C THR A 27 10.96 -1.39 11.70
N LEU A 28 10.76 -2.35 10.78
CA LEU A 28 9.77 -3.40 10.93
C LEU A 28 10.24 -4.73 10.32
N THR A 29 10.06 -5.81 11.08
CA THR A 29 10.19 -7.18 10.57
C THR A 29 8.91 -7.96 10.91
N ARG A 30 8.50 -8.85 9.99
CA ARG A 30 7.46 -9.87 10.19
C ARG A 30 8.07 -11.23 9.88
N TYR A 31 7.74 -12.19 10.73
CA TYR A 31 8.17 -13.58 10.62
C TYR A 31 6.98 -14.46 10.26
N ALA A 32 7.22 -15.60 9.62
CA ALA A 32 6.17 -16.58 9.38
C ALA A 32 5.51 -16.99 10.70
N ALA A 33 4.17 -17.12 10.72
CA ALA A 33 3.44 -17.54 11.91
C ALA A 33 3.76 -18.98 12.32
N THR A 34 4.30 -19.78 11.39
CA THR A 34 4.77 -21.16 11.58
C THR A 34 6.25 -21.27 11.94
N ASP A 35 7.08 -20.29 11.58
CA ASP A 35 8.51 -20.24 11.90
C ASP A 35 8.95 -18.81 12.28
N PRO A 36 9.21 -18.53 13.57
CA PRO A 36 9.62 -17.20 14.05
C PRO A 36 11.05 -16.82 13.66
N THR A 37 11.79 -17.67 12.93
CA THR A 37 13.12 -17.37 12.38
C THR A 37 13.07 -16.98 10.90
N GLU A 38 12.00 -17.34 10.18
CA GLU A 38 11.80 -17.04 8.77
C GLU A 38 11.18 -15.65 8.59
N ALA A 39 12.01 -14.66 8.24
CA ALA A 39 11.54 -13.30 7.97
C ALA A 39 10.87 -13.21 6.60
N VAL A 40 9.57 -12.94 6.57
CA VAL A 40 8.74 -12.84 5.35
C VAL A 40 8.42 -11.39 4.95
N MET A 41 8.68 -10.43 5.84
CA MET A 41 8.74 -9.01 5.48
C MET A 41 9.80 -8.29 6.32
N THR A 42 10.62 -7.44 5.71
CA THR A 42 11.58 -6.57 6.41
C THR A 42 11.58 -5.16 5.86
N THR A 43 11.98 -4.19 6.69
CA THR A 43 12.38 -2.85 6.24
C THR A 43 13.90 -2.74 6.20
N ASN A 44 14.47 -2.59 5.01
CA ASN A 44 15.90 -2.61 4.74
C ASN A 44 16.49 -1.19 4.61
N GLY A 45 16.08 -0.30 5.52
CA GLY A 45 16.59 1.07 5.68
C GLY A 45 15.80 2.17 4.96
N CYS A 46 16.19 3.41 5.25
CA CYS A 46 15.65 4.63 4.64
C CYS A 46 16.16 4.82 3.20
N VAL A 47 15.24 5.04 2.27
CA VAL A 47 15.51 5.51 0.90
C VAL A 47 15.68 7.04 0.91
N THR A 48 14.72 7.78 1.50
CA THR A 48 14.79 9.24 1.63
C THR A 48 13.80 9.78 2.69
N THR A 49 13.92 11.04 3.08
CA THR A 49 13.03 11.74 4.03
C THR A 49 12.30 12.89 3.34
N ILE A 50 10.98 12.99 3.54
CA ILE A 50 10.10 14.04 3.00
C ILE A 50 9.74 14.99 4.14
N ASP A 51 10.19 16.24 4.03
CA ASP A 51 9.95 17.29 5.02
C ASP A 51 8.44 17.68 5.04
N LYS A 52 7.93 18.02 6.23
CA LYS A 52 6.57 18.54 6.43
C LYS A 52 6.31 19.79 5.58
N GLY A 53 5.18 19.79 4.87
CA GLY A 53 4.79 20.80 3.90
C GLY A 53 4.65 20.21 2.50
N THR A 54 5.28 20.84 1.52
CA THR A 54 5.35 20.33 0.13
C THR A 54 6.81 20.10 -0.24
N THR A 55 7.19 18.86 -0.55
CA THR A 55 8.53 18.54 -1.08
C THR A 55 8.42 18.00 -2.51
N SER A 56 9.33 18.44 -3.38
CA SER A 56 9.39 18.05 -4.80
C SER A 56 10.59 17.14 -5.08
N TRP A 57 10.36 16.02 -5.75
CA TRP A 57 11.36 14.96 -6.00
C TRP A 57 11.39 14.56 -7.47
N TYR A 58 12.53 14.01 -7.92
CA TYR A 58 12.65 13.28 -9.19
C TYR A 58 12.86 11.80 -8.92
N PHE A 59 12.19 10.94 -9.68
CA PHE A 59 12.33 9.49 -9.60
C PHE A 59 13.06 8.94 -10.83
N ASN A 60 14.21 8.28 -10.64
CA ASN A 60 15.08 7.84 -11.73
C ASN A 60 15.84 6.52 -11.43
N PRO A 61 15.27 5.37 -11.82
CA PRO A 61 15.98 4.09 -11.99
C PRO A 61 16.05 3.69 -13.48
N ASP A 62 17.10 2.99 -13.91
CA ASP A 62 17.28 2.56 -15.32
C ASP A 62 16.69 1.16 -15.63
N GLN A 63 16.39 0.79 -16.89
CA GLN A 63 16.51 1.55 -18.16
C GLN A 63 15.15 2.06 -18.71
N VAL A 64 14.98 2.16 -20.04
CA VAL A 64 13.93 2.98 -20.68
C VAL A 64 13.08 2.19 -21.69
N THR A 65 11.77 2.38 -21.64
CA THR A 65 10.91 2.48 -22.84
C THR A 65 9.83 3.55 -22.59
N PRO A 66 9.63 4.54 -23.49
CA PRO A 66 8.70 5.63 -23.24
C PRO A 66 7.24 5.25 -23.56
N LEU A 67 6.30 5.80 -22.79
CA LEU A 67 4.85 5.70 -23.06
C LEU A 67 4.31 6.99 -23.69
N VAL A 68 3.26 6.84 -24.51
CA VAL A 68 2.66 7.93 -25.31
C VAL A 68 1.39 8.45 -24.59
N PRO A 69 1.12 9.77 -24.57
CA PRO A 69 -0.07 10.31 -23.93
C PRO A 69 -1.37 9.91 -24.65
N VAL A 70 -2.42 9.62 -23.89
CA VAL A 70 -3.78 9.36 -24.42
C VAL A 70 -4.78 10.35 -23.79
N SER A 71 -5.73 10.82 -24.61
CA SER A 71 -6.73 11.82 -24.21
C SER A 71 -7.72 11.33 -23.15
N PRO A 72 -8.28 12.23 -22.31
CA PRO A 72 -9.16 11.84 -21.21
C PRO A 72 -10.54 11.37 -21.70
N SER A 73 -10.81 10.08 -21.55
CA SER A 73 -12.19 9.55 -21.48
C SER A 73 -12.57 9.29 -20.02
N GLN A 74 -13.86 9.00 -19.77
CA GLN A 74 -14.33 8.57 -18.45
C GLN A 74 -13.54 7.33 -18.01
N SER A 75 -12.95 7.38 -16.81
CA SER A 75 -12.06 6.31 -16.36
C SER A 75 -12.81 4.98 -16.24
N PRO A 76 -12.43 3.93 -16.98
CA PRO A 76 -13.06 2.62 -16.93
C PRO A 76 -12.47 1.77 -15.80
N THR A 77 -12.22 2.37 -14.64
CA THR A 77 -11.61 1.68 -13.48
C THR A 77 -12.48 0.48 -13.11
N PRO A 78 -11.99 -0.77 -13.18
CA PRO A 78 -12.75 -1.91 -12.70
C PRO A 78 -12.75 -1.89 -11.18
N TYR A 79 -13.90 -1.68 -10.58
CA TYR A 79 -14.10 -1.74 -9.12
C TYR A 79 -15.25 -2.69 -8.78
N VAL A 80 -15.18 -3.30 -7.59
CA VAL A 80 -16.35 -3.92 -6.96
C VAL A 80 -17.11 -2.86 -6.18
N ASP A 81 -18.40 -2.70 -6.47
CA ASP A 81 -19.34 -1.95 -5.63
C ASP A 81 -19.81 -2.88 -4.51
N VAL A 82 -19.71 -2.41 -3.26
CA VAL A 82 -20.05 -3.21 -2.08
C VAL A 82 -20.67 -2.37 -0.98
N GLN A 83 -21.83 -2.80 -0.50
CA GLN A 83 -22.33 -2.37 0.81
C GLN A 83 -21.59 -3.15 1.90
N ALA A 84 -20.89 -2.42 2.77
CA ALA A 84 -20.06 -3.00 3.82
C ALA A 84 -20.18 -2.19 5.13
N GLN A 85 -19.97 -2.86 6.26
CA GLN A 85 -19.99 -2.20 7.57
C GLN A 85 -18.57 -2.08 8.11
N TRP A 86 -18.06 -0.86 8.20
CA TRP A 86 -16.77 -0.55 8.81
C TRP A 86 -16.97 -0.41 10.33
N LEU A 87 -16.28 -1.25 11.10
CA LEU A 87 -16.38 -1.32 12.55
C LEU A 87 -15.00 -1.11 13.16
N ASN A 88 -14.86 -0.14 14.06
CA ASN A 88 -13.67 -0.09 14.92
C ASN A 88 -13.67 -1.26 15.93
N THR A 89 -12.57 -1.44 16.66
CA THR A 89 -12.41 -2.55 17.63
C THR A 89 -13.55 -2.63 18.66
N GLN A 90 -14.02 -1.48 19.19
CA GLN A 90 -15.13 -1.47 20.16
C GLN A 90 -16.45 -1.92 19.51
N GLN A 91 -16.79 -1.36 18.35
CA GLN A 91 -18.03 -1.69 17.64
C GLN A 91 -18.07 -3.16 17.16
N ALA A 92 -16.91 -3.74 16.85
CA ALA A 92 -16.78 -5.16 16.55
C ALA A 92 -17.11 -6.01 17.80
N LEU A 93 -16.55 -5.68 18.96
CA LEU A 93 -16.80 -6.36 20.23
C LEU A 93 -18.27 -6.23 20.68
N GLU A 94 -18.88 -5.06 20.51
CA GLU A 94 -20.32 -4.82 20.77
C GLU A 94 -21.22 -5.73 19.91
N GLN A 95 -20.76 -6.14 18.73
CA GLN A 95 -21.43 -7.11 17.86
C GLN A 95 -21.01 -8.57 18.08
N ASN A 96 -20.25 -8.86 19.14
CA ASN A 96 -19.66 -10.17 19.45
C ASN A 96 -18.71 -10.71 18.36
N ILE A 97 -18.02 -9.80 17.64
CA ILE A 97 -17.04 -10.13 16.62
C ILE A 97 -15.65 -10.00 17.26
N ARG A 98 -14.95 -11.13 17.42
CA ARG A 98 -13.54 -11.12 17.81
C ARG A 98 -12.69 -11.00 16.55
N VAL A 99 -11.99 -9.87 16.42
CA VAL A 99 -10.97 -9.69 15.39
C VAL A 99 -9.71 -10.41 15.87
N GLU A 100 -9.31 -11.47 15.17
CA GLU A 100 -8.11 -12.25 15.47
C GLU A 100 -6.94 -11.77 14.62
N HIS A 101 -5.84 -11.42 15.28
CA HIS A 101 -4.57 -11.02 14.66
C HIS A 101 -3.42 -11.22 15.65
N GLY A 102 -2.19 -11.32 15.15
CA GLY A 102 -0.96 -11.33 15.94
C GLY A 102 -0.59 -9.95 16.48
N GLY A 103 0.25 -9.91 17.52
CA GLY A 103 0.72 -8.66 18.13
C GLY A 103 1.57 -7.77 17.20
N SER A 104 2.01 -8.31 16.07
CA SER A 104 2.72 -7.60 14.99
C SER A 104 1.84 -7.31 13.77
N ALA A 105 0.51 -7.49 13.82
CA ALA A 105 -0.33 -7.22 12.66
C ALA A 105 -0.44 -5.71 12.31
N ASN A 106 -0.48 -4.84 13.33
CA ASN A 106 -0.70 -3.40 13.18
C ASN A 106 0.34 -2.59 13.98
N THR A 107 0.80 -1.47 13.42
CA THR A 107 1.68 -0.48 14.07
C THR A 107 0.93 0.69 14.71
N PHE A 108 -0.37 0.86 14.41
CA PHE A 108 -1.20 1.98 14.84
C PHE A 108 -2.17 1.64 15.99
N GLY A 109 -2.04 0.46 16.60
CA GLY A 109 -2.81 0.04 17.77
C GLY A 109 -4.00 -0.87 17.42
N GLY A 110 -5.22 -0.42 17.75
CA GLY A 110 -6.44 -1.24 17.62
C GLY A 110 -6.75 -1.63 16.18
N VAL A 111 -7.21 -2.86 15.98
CA VAL A 111 -7.67 -3.36 14.67
C VAL A 111 -9.17 -3.57 14.71
N GLY A 112 -9.89 -3.00 13.73
CA GLY A 112 -11.32 -3.19 13.54
C GLY A 112 -11.63 -4.24 12.47
N THR A 113 -12.84 -4.19 11.91
CA THR A 113 -13.22 -5.06 10.80
C THR A 113 -14.13 -4.39 9.77
N LEU A 114 -13.92 -4.72 8.50
CA LEU A 114 -14.82 -4.38 7.41
C LEU A 114 -15.67 -5.61 7.07
N LEU A 115 -16.96 -5.57 7.40
CA LEU A 115 -17.90 -6.65 7.10
C LEU A 115 -18.37 -6.57 5.65
N VAL A 116 -17.96 -7.55 4.84
CA VAL A 116 -18.27 -7.66 3.41
C VAL A 116 -19.21 -8.85 3.12
N PRO A 117 -19.98 -8.84 2.02
CA PRO A 117 -20.81 -9.98 1.63
C PRO A 117 -20.02 -11.28 1.42
N PRO A 118 -20.67 -12.46 1.54
CA PRO A 118 -20.05 -13.72 1.17
C PRO A 118 -19.56 -13.72 -0.29
N ALA A 119 -18.41 -14.34 -0.54
CA ALA A 119 -17.73 -14.36 -1.84
C ALA A 119 -17.37 -12.96 -2.40
N PHE A 120 -17.19 -11.95 -1.54
CA PHE A 120 -16.59 -10.68 -1.92
C PHE A 120 -15.17 -10.87 -2.48
N GLN A 121 -14.94 -10.34 -3.69
CA GLN A 121 -13.66 -10.37 -4.40
C GLN A 121 -13.40 -8.97 -4.98
N ILE A 122 -12.15 -8.53 -4.89
CA ILE A 122 -11.68 -7.24 -5.40
C ILE A 122 -11.06 -7.48 -6.78
N PRO A 123 -11.51 -6.79 -7.85
CA PRO A 123 -10.92 -6.93 -9.18
C PRO A 123 -9.50 -6.37 -9.19
N THR A 124 -8.59 -7.06 -9.87
CA THR A 124 -7.21 -6.61 -10.10
C THR A 124 -7.07 -5.88 -11.43
N VAL A 125 -6.24 -4.83 -11.46
CA VAL A 125 -5.91 -4.11 -12.70
C VAL A 125 -4.50 -3.52 -12.65
N MET A 126 -3.87 -3.33 -13.80
CA MET A 126 -2.65 -2.52 -13.89
C MET A 126 -2.98 -1.04 -13.62
N ALA A 127 -2.17 -0.37 -12.82
CA ALA A 127 -2.26 1.07 -12.63
C ALA A 127 -1.90 1.82 -13.93
N THR A 128 -2.80 2.69 -14.39
CA THR A 128 -2.55 3.70 -15.42
C THR A 128 -3.07 5.06 -14.92
N PRO A 129 -2.65 6.20 -15.49
CA PRO A 129 -3.16 7.52 -15.09
C PRO A 129 -4.69 7.65 -15.20
N GLU A 130 -5.34 6.83 -16.01
CA GLU A 130 -6.79 6.70 -16.13
C GLU A 130 -7.35 5.86 -14.99
N THR A 131 -6.89 4.61 -14.81
CA THR A 131 -7.50 3.65 -13.86
C THR A 131 -7.33 4.06 -12.40
N VAL A 132 -6.29 4.83 -12.07
CA VAL A 132 -6.09 5.29 -10.67
C VAL A 132 -6.93 6.52 -10.32
N ARG A 133 -7.38 7.30 -11.33
CA ARG A 133 -8.04 8.60 -11.19
C ARG A 133 -9.38 8.56 -10.44
N HIS A 134 -10.12 7.45 -10.54
CA HIS A 134 -11.39 7.25 -9.81
C HIS A 134 -11.23 7.40 -8.30
N TYR A 135 -10.09 6.99 -7.78
CA TYR A 135 -9.73 7.02 -6.37
C TYR A 135 -9.04 8.33 -5.93
N GLY A 136 -8.77 9.26 -6.86
CA GLY A 136 -8.02 10.49 -6.58
C GLY A 136 -6.51 10.30 -6.45
N LEU A 137 -6.00 9.11 -6.79
CA LEU A 137 -4.58 8.79 -6.84
C LEU A 137 -3.91 9.47 -8.05
N THR A 138 -2.59 9.57 -8.01
CA THR A 138 -1.76 9.96 -9.16
C THR A 138 -0.73 8.86 -9.42
N LEU A 139 -0.69 8.34 -10.66
CA LEU A 139 0.44 7.54 -11.14
C LEU A 139 1.43 8.51 -11.78
N ILE A 140 2.68 8.44 -11.35
CA ILE A 140 3.73 9.40 -11.71
C ILE A 140 4.80 8.66 -12.50
N ASP A 141 5.21 9.26 -13.61
CA ASP A 141 6.19 8.69 -14.51
C ASP A 141 7.63 8.92 -14.03
N ARG A 142 8.58 8.13 -14.57
CA ARG A 142 10.01 8.39 -14.42
C ARG A 142 10.33 9.83 -14.88
N ASP A 143 11.23 10.48 -14.15
CA ASP A 143 11.67 11.86 -14.36
C ASP A 143 10.59 12.96 -14.23
N GLU A 144 9.32 12.62 -13.95
CA GLU A 144 8.31 13.61 -13.53
C GLU A 144 8.57 14.09 -12.09
N VAL A 145 8.19 15.35 -11.82
CA VAL A 145 8.31 15.93 -10.49
C VAL A 145 7.16 15.47 -9.60
N LEU A 146 7.46 14.63 -8.63
CA LEU A 146 6.55 14.25 -7.56
C LEU A 146 6.52 15.33 -6.48
N ALA A 147 5.43 16.11 -6.43
CA ALA A 147 5.11 16.99 -5.31
C ALA A 147 4.31 16.20 -4.25
N CYS A 148 4.92 15.93 -3.11
CA CYS A 148 4.25 15.29 -1.97
C CYS A 148 3.80 16.37 -0.98
N GLU A 149 2.49 16.47 -0.71
CA GLU A 149 1.94 17.34 0.35
C GLU A 149 1.72 16.53 1.64
N SER A 150 2.64 16.64 2.60
CA SER A 150 2.45 16.14 3.96
C SER A 150 2.25 17.30 4.93
N ARG A 151 0.99 17.72 5.12
CA ARG A 151 0.67 18.97 5.83
C ARG A 151 0.99 18.95 7.31
N ASP A 152 0.80 17.80 7.94
CA ASP A 152 0.85 17.65 9.40
C ASP A 152 2.09 16.86 9.89
N TYR A 153 2.71 16.07 9.01
CA TYR A 153 3.70 15.05 9.37
C TYR A 153 5.02 15.18 8.62
N GLU A 154 6.08 14.81 9.31
CA GLU A 154 7.34 14.41 8.69
C GLU A 154 7.20 12.96 8.20
N ILE A 155 7.75 12.65 7.03
CA ILE A 155 7.59 11.33 6.40
C ILE A 155 8.95 10.75 6.01
N VAL A 156 9.12 9.44 6.14
CA VAL A 156 10.28 8.71 5.64
C VAL A 156 9.86 7.67 4.61
N MET A 157 10.52 7.64 3.47
CA MET A 157 10.43 6.53 2.51
C MET A 157 11.39 5.43 2.95
N MET A 158 10.84 4.29 3.37
CA MET A 158 11.60 3.10 3.73
C MET A 158 11.58 2.10 2.58
N ARG A 159 12.65 1.30 2.47
CA ARG A 159 12.66 0.11 1.61
C ARG A 159 11.99 -1.04 2.36
N TYR A 160 10.83 -1.47 1.93
CA TYR A 160 10.19 -2.71 2.35
C TYR A 160 10.59 -3.84 1.40
N THR A 161 10.73 -5.05 1.92
CA THR A 161 10.90 -6.28 1.14
C THR A 161 9.86 -7.28 1.62
N TYR A 162 8.96 -7.70 0.73
CA TYR A 162 7.94 -8.72 0.97
C TYR A 162 8.34 -10.00 0.23
N THR A 163 8.41 -11.14 0.91
CA THR A 163 8.60 -12.44 0.21
C THR A 163 7.28 -12.88 -0.44
N PRO A 164 7.30 -13.72 -1.49
CA PRO A 164 6.08 -14.31 -2.05
C PRO A 164 5.21 -15.02 -1.00
N GLU A 165 5.84 -15.57 0.03
CA GLU A 165 5.23 -16.29 1.15
C GLU A 165 4.51 -15.36 2.14
N TYR A 166 4.84 -14.05 2.18
CA TYR A 166 4.30 -13.10 3.16
C TYR A 166 2.77 -13.18 3.32
N LYS A 167 2.06 -13.21 2.19
CA LYS A 167 0.59 -13.28 2.17
C LYS A 167 0.09 -14.56 2.85
N LYS A 168 0.72 -15.69 2.53
CA LYS A 168 0.31 -17.03 2.99
C LYS A 168 0.72 -17.29 4.43
N ASP A 169 1.98 -17.03 4.76
CA ASP A 169 2.63 -17.51 5.98
C ASP A 169 2.67 -16.45 7.09
N PHE A 170 2.35 -15.18 6.80
CA PHE A 170 2.05 -14.17 7.81
C PHE A 170 0.66 -13.56 7.67
N LEU A 171 0.34 -12.86 6.56
CA LEU A 171 -0.84 -11.99 6.48
C LEU A 171 -2.15 -12.74 6.75
N MET A 172 -2.37 -13.87 6.07
CA MET A 172 -3.59 -14.68 6.17
C MET A 172 -3.60 -15.63 7.38
N GLN A 173 -2.63 -15.52 8.30
CA GLN A 173 -2.56 -16.35 9.51
C GLN A 173 -3.23 -15.63 10.69
N PRO A 174 -4.11 -16.27 11.49
CA PRO A 174 -4.75 -15.65 12.65
C PRO A 174 -3.76 -15.17 13.73
N GLN A 175 -2.60 -15.83 13.86
CA GLN A 175 -1.51 -15.43 14.76
C GLN A 175 -0.48 -14.49 14.08
N GLY A 176 -0.64 -14.22 12.78
CA GLY A 176 0.15 -13.30 11.98
C GLY A 176 -0.63 -12.01 11.72
N GLY A 177 -0.96 -11.72 10.47
CA GLY A 177 -1.71 -10.51 10.08
C GLY A 177 -3.21 -10.54 10.37
N GLY A 178 -3.83 -11.72 10.52
CA GLY A 178 -5.28 -11.85 10.76
C GLY A 178 -6.18 -11.71 9.51
N GLY A 179 -5.60 -11.56 8.32
CA GLY A 179 -6.30 -11.46 7.04
C GLY A 179 -5.88 -10.27 6.19
N ILE A 180 -6.59 -10.05 5.06
CA ILE A 180 -6.44 -8.84 4.26
C ILE A 180 -6.92 -7.64 5.08
N PHE A 181 -6.07 -6.64 5.27
CA PHE A 181 -6.43 -5.36 5.87
C PHE A 181 -6.64 -4.28 4.82
N VAL A 182 -7.41 -3.26 5.20
CA VAL A 182 -7.35 -1.93 4.62
C VAL A 182 -7.35 -0.90 5.76
N GLU A 183 -6.76 0.25 5.51
CA GLU A 183 -6.68 1.35 6.47
C GLU A 183 -6.83 2.71 5.81
N THR A 184 -7.08 3.72 6.64
CA THR A 184 -7.10 5.12 6.24
C THR A 184 -6.47 5.96 7.34
N HIS A 185 -5.63 6.92 6.96
CA HIS A 185 -4.92 7.77 7.90
C HIS A 185 -4.62 9.14 7.28
N ASN A 186 -4.15 10.08 8.11
CA ASN A 186 -4.06 11.50 7.77
C ASN A 186 -2.72 11.96 7.14
N PHE A 187 -1.90 11.04 6.63
CA PHE A 187 -0.69 11.35 5.85
C PHE A 187 -0.74 10.66 4.46
N PRO A 188 -0.07 11.19 3.41
CA PRO A 188 -0.03 10.53 2.09
C PRO A 188 0.92 9.33 2.04
N HIS A 189 0.59 8.36 1.20
CA HIS A 189 1.53 7.32 0.76
C HIS A 189 2.09 7.59 -0.64
N ILE A 190 3.32 7.15 -0.85
CA ILE A 190 3.95 6.92 -2.15
C ILE A 190 4.43 5.46 -2.13
N HIS A 191 4.02 4.68 -3.13
CA HIS A 191 4.45 3.30 -3.33
C HIS A 191 5.24 3.19 -4.64
N ILE A 192 6.44 2.63 -4.57
CA ILE A 192 7.37 2.54 -5.71
C ILE A 192 7.95 1.12 -5.80
N PRO A 193 7.70 0.35 -6.88
CA PRO A 193 8.44 -0.88 -7.15
C PRO A 193 9.92 -0.53 -7.43
N LEU A 194 10.85 -1.11 -6.66
CA LEU A 194 12.28 -0.78 -6.75
C LEU A 194 13.04 -1.63 -7.77
N ASN A 195 12.44 -2.72 -8.26
CA ASN A 195 13.00 -3.58 -9.31
C ASN A 195 11.89 -4.19 -10.19
N GLU A 196 12.25 -4.77 -11.33
CA GLU A 196 11.31 -5.36 -12.30
C GLU A 196 10.62 -6.64 -11.81
N GLN A 197 11.17 -7.29 -10.78
CA GLN A 197 10.63 -8.52 -10.18
C GLN A 197 9.52 -8.23 -9.16
N CYS A 198 9.27 -6.96 -8.84
CA CYS A 198 8.19 -6.54 -7.95
C CYS A 198 6.81 -6.82 -8.55
N GLY A 199 5.89 -7.20 -7.68
CA GLY A 199 4.53 -7.55 -8.04
C GLY A 199 3.59 -7.53 -6.83
N GLY A 200 2.52 -8.30 -6.94
CA GLY A 200 1.41 -8.24 -6.00
C GLY A 200 0.51 -7.04 -6.29
N TYR A 201 -0.31 -6.69 -5.30
CA TYR A 201 -1.34 -5.65 -5.45
C TYR A 201 -1.41 -4.75 -4.22
N ILE A 202 -1.63 -3.46 -4.45
CA ILE A 202 -2.15 -2.54 -3.43
C ILE A 202 -3.67 -2.45 -3.59
N VAL A 203 -4.41 -2.79 -2.53
CA VAL A 203 -5.85 -2.56 -2.46
C VAL A 203 -6.10 -1.08 -2.25
N ILE A 204 -7.02 -0.49 -3.01
CA ILE A 204 -7.48 0.89 -2.83
C ILE A 204 -9.01 0.89 -2.72
N GLY A 205 -9.51 1.65 -1.75
CA GLY A 205 -10.94 1.81 -1.45
C GLY A 205 -11.42 3.26 -1.56
N LYS A 206 -12.72 3.43 -1.79
CA LYS A 206 -13.42 4.73 -1.75
C LYS A 206 -14.79 4.55 -1.12
N ARG A 207 -15.01 5.14 0.06
CA ARG A 207 -16.35 5.24 0.67
C ARG A 207 -17.19 6.24 -0.12
N LEU A 208 -18.43 5.88 -0.42
CA LEU A 208 -19.38 6.75 -1.11
C LEU A 208 -20.14 7.66 -0.14
N SER A 209 -20.88 8.63 -0.68
CA SER A 209 -21.59 9.65 0.11
C SER A 209 -22.77 9.12 0.95
N ASP A 210 -23.18 7.87 0.75
CA ASP A 210 -24.17 7.19 1.61
C ASP A 210 -23.55 6.60 2.90
N GLY A 211 -22.23 6.63 3.03
CA GLY A 211 -21.46 6.19 4.19
C GLY A 211 -21.22 4.67 4.29
N ASN A 212 -22.00 3.86 3.56
CA ASN A 212 -22.02 2.39 3.70
C ASN A 212 -21.66 1.65 2.41
N THR A 213 -21.66 2.31 1.25
CA THR A 213 -21.21 1.74 -0.01
C THR A 213 -19.76 2.11 -0.27
N TYR A 214 -18.98 1.18 -0.80
CA TYR A 214 -17.57 1.33 -1.10
C TYR A 214 -17.28 0.82 -2.51
N HIS A 215 -16.33 1.46 -3.18
CA HIS A 215 -15.68 0.89 -4.37
C HIS A 215 -14.30 0.37 -3.98
N PHE A 216 -13.93 -0.84 -4.39
CA PHE A 216 -12.57 -1.38 -4.22
C PHE A 216 -11.95 -1.88 -5.53
N THR A 217 -10.66 -1.64 -5.70
CA THR A 217 -9.80 -2.13 -6.79
C THR A 217 -8.44 -2.51 -6.24
N ALA A 218 -7.84 -3.59 -6.75
CA ALA A 218 -6.50 -4.03 -6.40
C ALA A 218 -5.54 -3.68 -7.55
N PHE A 219 -4.68 -2.68 -7.34
CA PHE A 219 -3.78 -2.18 -8.39
C PHE A 219 -2.43 -2.90 -8.34
N GLN A 220 -1.99 -3.42 -9.49
CA GLN A 220 -0.57 -3.68 -9.72
C GLN A 220 0.10 -2.35 -10.10
N ILE A 221 1.15 -1.96 -9.38
CA ILE A 221 1.97 -0.80 -9.75
C ILE A 221 3.06 -1.28 -10.72
N PRO A 222 3.11 -0.79 -11.97
CA PRO A 222 4.17 -1.16 -12.90
C PRO A 222 5.52 -0.56 -12.47
N TYR A 223 6.60 -1.31 -12.68
CA TYR A 223 7.97 -0.82 -12.48
C TYR A 223 8.23 0.44 -13.33
N GLY A 224 9.08 1.34 -12.81
CA GLY A 224 9.35 2.64 -13.43
C GLY A 224 8.26 3.70 -13.21
N LYS A 225 7.26 3.44 -12.35
CA LYS A 225 6.26 4.41 -11.89
C LYS A 225 6.23 4.51 -10.37
N ALA A 226 5.74 5.64 -9.86
CA ALA A 226 5.37 5.81 -8.45
C ALA A 226 3.85 6.02 -8.34
N LEU A 227 3.19 5.34 -7.40
CA LEU A 227 1.79 5.58 -7.07
C LEU A 227 1.68 6.50 -5.85
N TYR A 228 1.21 7.72 -6.06
CA TYR A 228 0.85 8.66 -4.99
C TYR A 228 -0.60 8.44 -4.56
N THR A 229 -0.75 8.14 -3.27
CA THR A 229 -2.00 7.90 -2.55
C THR A 229 -2.22 9.05 -1.56
N PRO A 230 -3.17 9.96 -1.80
CA PRO A 230 -3.43 11.08 -0.89
C PRO A 230 -3.83 10.63 0.51
N ALA A 231 -3.58 11.49 1.51
CA ALA A 231 -4.11 11.32 2.86
C ALA A 231 -5.64 11.06 2.86
N TYR A 232 -6.10 10.27 3.82
CA TYR A 232 -7.46 9.74 3.99
C TYR A 232 -7.97 8.79 2.90
N THR A 233 -7.15 8.42 1.91
CA THR A 233 -7.50 7.35 0.96
C THR A 233 -7.50 6.00 1.68
N ILE A 234 -8.53 5.18 1.46
CA ILE A 234 -8.55 3.80 1.98
C ILE A 234 -7.56 2.97 1.15
N HIS A 235 -6.62 2.29 1.77
CA HIS A 235 -5.61 1.48 1.07
C HIS A 235 -5.16 0.28 1.90
N GLY A 236 -4.49 -0.69 1.27
CA GLY A 236 -3.88 -1.84 1.96
C GLY A 236 -2.79 -2.45 1.08
N ASP A 237 -1.56 -2.48 1.58
CA ASP A 237 -0.34 -2.87 0.85
C ASP A 237 0.15 -4.29 1.17
N GLY A 238 -0.53 -4.99 2.10
CA GLY A 238 -0.12 -6.33 2.55
C GLY A 238 -0.09 -7.42 1.47
N THR A 239 -0.61 -7.17 0.26
CA THR A 239 -0.54 -8.10 -0.88
C THR A 239 0.52 -7.76 -1.92
N LEU A 240 1.47 -6.87 -1.61
CA LEU A 240 2.67 -6.63 -2.42
C LEU A 240 3.70 -7.77 -2.28
N VAL A 241 4.54 -7.94 -3.30
CA VAL A 241 5.61 -8.95 -3.38
C VAL A 241 6.87 -8.31 -4.00
N GLY A 242 8.03 -8.47 -3.37
CA GLY A 242 9.29 -7.87 -3.82
C GLY A 242 9.68 -6.62 -3.02
N GLU A 243 10.51 -5.74 -3.60
CA GLU A 243 11.08 -4.58 -2.92
C GLU A 243 10.35 -3.28 -3.27
N TYR A 244 9.75 -2.64 -2.27
CA TYR A 244 9.01 -1.40 -2.45
C TYR A 244 9.60 -0.24 -1.64
N GLY A 245 9.70 0.94 -2.26
CA GLY A 245 9.82 2.20 -1.54
C GLY A 245 8.42 2.61 -1.07
N ILE A 246 8.21 2.65 0.24
CA ILE A 246 6.93 3.04 0.85
C ILE A 246 7.18 4.16 1.86
N THR A 247 6.43 5.25 1.74
CA THR A 247 6.47 6.36 2.70
C THR A 247 5.62 6.11 3.91
N VAL A 248 6.16 6.35 5.11
CA VAL A 248 5.48 6.23 6.39
C VAL A 248 5.82 7.42 7.30
N ALA A 249 4.89 7.77 8.19
CA ALA A 249 5.11 8.71 9.29
C ALA A 249 5.26 7.95 10.62
N ASP A 250 5.69 8.64 11.68
CA ASP A 250 5.78 8.07 13.03
C ASP A 250 4.39 7.64 13.53
N SER A 251 4.23 6.33 13.78
CA SER A 251 2.96 5.73 14.20
C SER A 251 2.44 6.24 15.54
N ALA A 252 3.29 6.89 16.36
CA ALA A 252 2.89 7.50 17.63
C ALA A 252 2.06 8.80 17.46
N PHE A 253 2.08 9.42 16.28
CA PHE A 253 1.45 10.73 16.04
C PHE A 253 0.35 10.74 14.98
N VAL A 254 0.26 9.69 14.15
CA VAL A 254 -0.75 9.59 13.08
C VAL A 254 -2.11 9.18 13.63
N GLN A 255 -3.17 9.60 12.95
CA GLN A 255 -4.51 9.06 13.17
C GLN A 255 -4.77 8.03 12.07
N ALA A 256 -4.83 6.74 12.43
CA ALA A 256 -5.15 5.66 11.52
C ALA A 256 -6.36 4.85 12.01
N ASP A 257 -7.16 4.36 11.07
CA ASP A 257 -8.23 3.39 11.29
C ASP A 257 -7.97 2.19 10.38
N THR A 258 -7.54 1.07 10.99
CA THR A 258 -7.10 -0.15 10.30
C THR A 258 -8.11 -1.27 10.57
N VAL A 259 -8.61 -1.92 9.51
CA VAL A 259 -9.63 -2.96 9.60
C VAL A 259 -9.29 -4.21 8.80
N LEU A 260 -9.59 -5.39 9.36
CA LEU A 260 -9.49 -6.66 8.65
C LEU A 260 -10.81 -7.00 7.94
N ILE A 261 -10.72 -7.45 6.68
CA ILE A 261 -11.90 -7.76 5.85
C ILE A 261 -12.49 -9.10 6.30
N TYR A 262 -13.70 -9.08 6.89
CA TYR A 262 -14.39 -10.26 7.42
C TYR A 262 -15.71 -10.49 6.68
N ASN A 263 -16.10 -11.76 6.54
CA ASN A 263 -17.36 -12.15 5.93
C ASN A 263 -18.53 -11.84 6.88
N GLN A 264 -19.48 -11.01 6.43
CA GLN A 264 -20.59 -10.52 7.24
C GLN A 264 -21.52 -11.62 7.78
N LYS A 265 -21.55 -12.79 7.14
CA LYS A 265 -22.41 -13.94 7.51
C LYS A 265 -21.74 -14.84 8.55
N THR A 266 -20.44 -15.10 8.41
CA THR A 266 -19.71 -15.98 9.36
C THR A 266 -19.07 -15.20 10.51
N LYS A 267 -18.88 -13.89 10.36
CA LYS A 267 -18.14 -13.01 11.30
C LYS A 267 -16.68 -13.44 11.50
N THR A 268 -16.07 -14.03 10.48
CA THR A 268 -14.67 -14.47 10.43
C THR A 268 -13.93 -13.82 9.27
N MET A 269 -12.60 -13.88 9.29
CA MET A 269 -11.72 -13.51 8.17
C MET A 269 -12.29 -13.94 6.81
N ALA A 270 -12.30 -13.01 5.85
CA ALA A 270 -12.70 -13.31 4.48
C ALA A 270 -11.51 -13.89 3.71
N HIS A 271 -11.76 -14.95 2.95
CA HIS A 271 -10.77 -15.62 2.11
C HIS A 271 -10.98 -15.27 0.63
N HIS A 272 -9.91 -15.33 -0.16
CA HIS A 272 -9.91 -15.05 -1.61
C HIS A 272 -10.40 -13.63 -2.00
N VAL A 273 -10.31 -12.66 -1.08
CA VAL A 273 -10.70 -11.26 -1.32
C VAL A 273 -9.84 -10.60 -2.39
N VAL A 274 -8.53 -10.85 -2.35
CA VAL A 274 -7.57 -10.47 -3.39
C VAL A 274 -6.94 -11.77 -3.89
N PRO A 275 -6.79 -12.00 -5.22
CA PRO A 275 -6.11 -13.18 -5.73
C PRO A 275 -4.66 -13.26 -5.26
N ASP A 276 -4.08 -14.45 -5.33
CA ASP A 276 -2.65 -14.63 -5.08
C ASP A 276 -1.84 -14.07 -6.25
N TRP A 277 -0.63 -13.59 -5.97
CA TRP A 277 0.28 -13.17 -7.03
C TRP A 277 0.81 -14.43 -7.75
N PRO A 278 0.83 -14.48 -9.09
CA PRO A 278 1.41 -15.61 -9.80
C PRO A 278 2.91 -15.74 -9.49
N ASN A 279 3.31 -16.89 -8.95
CA ASN A 279 4.71 -17.22 -8.76
C ASN A 279 5.33 -17.55 -10.12
N ASN A 280 6.11 -16.61 -10.67
CA ASN A 280 6.81 -16.75 -11.96
C ASN A 280 7.89 -17.87 -12.00
N GLN A 281 7.99 -18.74 -10.98
CA GLN A 281 8.90 -19.88 -10.99
C GLN A 281 8.37 -21.06 -11.83
N ASP A 282 7.06 -21.29 -11.88
CA ASP A 282 6.48 -22.46 -12.59
C ASP A 282 6.37 -22.27 -14.13
N ASP A 283 6.41 -21.02 -14.60
CA ASP A 283 6.16 -20.66 -16.01
C ASP A 283 7.41 -20.68 -16.92
N PHE A 284 8.60 -20.81 -16.34
CA PHE A 284 9.85 -20.92 -17.11
C PHE A 284 10.22 -22.38 -17.46
N GLU A 285 10.01 -23.34 -16.56
CA GLU A 285 10.34 -24.75 -16.84
C GLU A 285 9.45 -25.37 -17.94
N ASN A 286 8.21 -24.88 -18.10
CA ASN A 286 7.29 -25.40 -19.13
C ASN A 286 7.53 -24.85 -20.55
N LYS A 287 8.49 -23.93 -20.78
CA LYS A 287 8.75 -23.33 -22.10
C LYS A 287 9.98 -23.86 -22.84
N GLU A 288 10.87 -24.59 -22.18
CA GLU A 288 12.00 -25.27 -22.85
C GLU A 288 11.65 -26.70 -23.34
N GLY A 289 10.49 -27.24 -22.94
CA GLY A 289 10.07 -28.61 -23.28
C GLY A 289 9.40 -28.83 -24.65
N GLN A 290 9.17 -27.77 -25.46
CA GLN A 290 8.43 -27.88 -26.73
C GLN A 290 9.16 -27.25 -27.94
N SER A 291 10.38 -27.73 -28.24
CA SER A 291 11.06 -27.36 -29.49
C SER A 291 11.96 -28.45 -30.11
N HIS A 292 11.58 -29.73 -30.02
CA HIS A 292 12.11 -30.78 -30.91
C HIS A 292 11.01 -31.74 -31.40
N GLY A 293 10.46 -31.41 -32.57
CA GLY A 293 9.71 -32.29 -33.48
C GLY A 293 10.21 -32.08 -34.90
#